data_AF-A0A2M7PK18-F1
#
_entry.id   AF-A0A2M7PK18-F1
#
_cell.length_a   1.000
_cell.length_b   1.000
_cell.length_c   1.000
_cell.angle_alpha   90.00
_cell.angle_beta   90.00
_cell.angle_gamma   90.00
#
_symmetry.space_group_name_H-M   'P 1'
#
loop_
_entity.id
_entity.type
_entity.pdbx_description
1 polymer ?
#
loop_
_entity_poly.entity_id
_entity_poly.type
_entity_poly.pdbx_seq_one_letter_code
_entity_poly.pdbx_strand_id
1 'polypeptide(L)' 'MNEVKKIEVILDKLGIKELNCGVSTGAEWIDTSGDVTSSYSPIDGKEIGKVKNATLDDYEMVVKKAQAAFLV' A
#
# COMPACT_ATOMS: atom_id res chain seq x y z
N MET A 1 4.58 29.15 -2.15
CA MET A 1 4.27 27.79 -1.66
C MET A 1 5.42 26.88 -2.08
N ASN A 2 6.18 26.34 -1.13
CA ASN A 2 7.30 25.44 -1.42
C ASN A 2 6.77 24.13 -2.01
N GLU A 3 7.49 23.54 -2.97
CA GLU A 3 7.05 22.33 -3.68
C GLU A 3 6.83 21.13 -2.76
N VAL A 4 7.59 21.02 -1.67
CA VAL A 4 7.44 19.99 -0.64
C VAL A 4 6.05 19.99 -0.01
N LYS A 5 5.48 21.18 0.26
CA LYS A 5 4.12 21.28 0.81
C LYS A 5 3.03 20.86 -0.19
N LYS A 6 3.33 20.83 -1.49
CA LYS A 6 2.36 20.39 -2.52
C LYS A 6 2.26 18.88 -2.57
N ILE A 7 3.38 18.15 -2.48
CA ILE A 7 3.37 16.69 -2.57
C ILE A 7 2.72 16.06 -1.34
N GLU A 8 3.03 16.56 -0.14
CA GLU A 8 2.41 16.08 1.12
C GLU A 8 0.87 16.18 1.08
N VAL A 9 0.35 17.31 0.59
CA VAL A 9 -1.10 17.53 0.43
C VAL A 9 -1.72 16.59 -0.60
N ILE A 10 -0.99 16.23 -1.66
CA ILE A 10 -1.48 15.28 -2.66
C ILE A 10 -1.51 13.87 -2.08
N LEU A 11 -0.45 13.44 -1.38
CA LEU A 11 -0.38 12.12 -0.76
C LEU A 11 -1.48 11.93 0.29
N ASP A 12 -1.71 12.95 1.14
CA ASP A 12 -2.79 12.95 2.13
C ASP A 12 -4.17 12.80 1.48
N LYS A 13 -4.44 13.56 0.41
CA LYS A 13 -5.70 13.44 -0.36
C LYS A 13 -5.91 12.07 -1.00
N LEU A 14 -4.83 11.38 -1.36
CA LEU A 14 -4.86 10.02 -1.89
C LEU A 14 -4.89 8.96 -0.79
N GLY A 15 -4.77 9.35 0.48
CA GLY A 15 -4.71 8.45 1.63
C GLY A 15 -3.38 7.69 1.75
N ILE A 16 -2.33 8.16 1.09
CA ILE A 16 -1.00 7.55 1.14
C ILE A 16 -0.28 8.01 2.40
N LYS A 17 0.10 7.04 3.24
CA LYS A 17 0.80 7.23 4.51
C LYS A 17 2.30 6.97 4.33
N GLU A 18 3.08 7.19 5.39
CA GLU A 18 4.49 6.79 5.41
C GLU A 18 4.67 5.28 5.24
N LEU A 19 3.81 4.49 5.90
CA LEU A 19 3.74 3.03 5.75
C LEU A 19 2.31 2.62 5.40
N ASN A 20 2.17 1.87 4.30
CA ASN A 20 0.90 1.45 3.73
C ASN A 20 0.81 -0.08 3.72
N CYS A 21 -0.40 -0.61 3.93
CA CYS A 21 -0.65 -2.03 3.75
C CYS A 21 -0.63 -2.37 2.25
N GLY A 22 0.16 -3.37 1.85
CA GLY A 22 0.27 -3.80 0.44
C GLY A 22 -0.83 -4.77 0.01
N VAL A 23 -1.69 -5.20 0.94
CA VAL A 23 -2.70 -6.22 0.69
C VAL A 23 -4.08 -5.66 0.98
N SER A 24 -5.01 -5.88 0.05
CA SER A 24 -6.43 -5.55 0.23
C SER A 24 -7.32 -6.65 -0.34
N THR A 25 -8.47 -6.84 0.29
CA THR A 25 -9.57 -7.68 -0.22
C THR A 25 -10.53 -6.91 -1.14
N GLY A 26 -10.23 -5.63 -1.43
CA GLY A 26 -11.13 -4.70 -2.13
C GLY A 26 -12.08 -3.95 -1.19
N ALA A 27 -12.37 -4.50 -0.01
CA ALA A 27 -13.15 -3.84 1.04
C ALA A 27 -12.27 -3.39 2.21
N GLU A 28 -11.24 -4.17 2.53
CA GLU A 28 -10.40 -3.95 3.71
C GLU A 28 -8.92 -3.99 3.31
N TRP A 29 -8.11 -3.16 3.97
CA TRP A 29 -6.65 -3.23 3.92
C TRP A 29 -6.17 -4.15 5.03
N ILE A 30 -5.30 -5.09 4.70
CA ILE A 30 -4.84 -6.14 5.61
C ILE A 30 -3.46 -5.78 6.13
N ASP A 31 -3.32 -5.75 7.46
CA ASP A 31 -2.01 -5.59 8.08
C ASP A 31 -1.26 -6.93 8.01
N THR A 32 -0.20 -6.95 7.21
CA THR A 32 0.60 -8.15 6.97
C THR A 32 1.81 -8.22 7.88
N SER A 33 2.61 -9.27 7.75
CA SER A 33 3.93 -9.41 8.38
C SER A 33 5.08 -9.55 7.36
N GLY A 34 4.79 -9.29 6.08
CA GLY A 34 5.78 -9.36 5.00
C GLY A 34 6.78 -8.21 5.03
N ASP A 35 7.79 -8.32 4.18
CA ASP A 35 8.88 -7.35 4.09
C ASP A 35 8.36 -5.95 3.75
N VAL A 36 9.06 -4.92 4.24
CA VAL A 36 8.76 -3.53 3.92
C VAL A 36 9.60 -3.09 2.73
N THR A 37 8.97 -2.55 1.69
CA THR A 37 9.64 -1.97 0.53
C THR A 37 9.37 -0.47 0.46
N SER A 38 10.44 0.30 0.23
CA SER A 38 10.39 1.74 0.03
C SER A 38 10.23 2.09 -1.45
N SER A 39 9.37 3.06 -1.75
CA SER A 39 9.23 3.68 -3.07
C SER A 39 10.03 4.98 -3.11
N TYR A 40 10.90 5.11 -4.10
CA TYR A 40 11.74 6.30 -4.28
C TYR A 40 11.40 6.99 -5.59
N SER A 41 11.43 8.33 -5.55
CA SER A 41 11.32 9.16 -6.74
C SER A 41 12.53 8.94 -7.65
N PRO A 42 12.35 8.60 -8.94
CA PRO A 42 13.47 8.49 -9.88
C PRO A 42 14.06 9.85 -10.29
N ILE A 43 13.40 10.96 -9.91
CA ILE A 43 13.80 12.32 -10.27
C ILE A 43 14.86 12.84 -9.29
N ASP A 44 14.67 12.61 -8.00
CA ASP A 44 15.50 13.19 -6.93
C ASP A 44 15.92 12.20 -5.84
N GLY A 45 15.56 10.92 -5.98
CA GLY A 45 15.93 9.86 -5.04
C GLY A 45 15.25 9.93 -3.68
N LYS A 46 14.31 10.87 -3.47
CA LYS A 46 13.60 10.99 -2.19
C LYS A 46 12.60 9.86 -2.00
N GLU A 47 12.49 9.37 -0.76
CA GLU A 47 11.50 8.38 -0.37
C GLU A 47 10.10 9.01 -0.42
N ILE A 48 9.17 8.35 -1.11
CA ILE A 48 7.77 8.79 -1.25
C ILE A 48 6.93 8.15 -0.15
N GLY A 49 7.18 6.87 0.13
CA GLY A 49 6.48 6.08 1.14
C GLY A 49 6.87 4.61 1.07
N LYS A 50 6.36 3.83 2.03
CA LYS A 50 6.68 2.42 2.20
C LYS A 50 5.42 1.57 2.08
N VAL A 51 5.60 0.33 1.65
CA VAL A 51 4.55 -0.68 1.57
C VAL A 51 4.98 -1.91 2.36
N LYS A 52 4.11 -2.41 3.22
CA LYS A 52 4.27 -3.71 3.86
C LYS A 52 3.71 -4.78 2.92
N ASN A 53 4.58 -5.64 2.39
CA ASN A 53 4.23 -6.59 1.34
C ASN A 53 3.43 -7.77 1.87
N ALA A 54 2.84 -8.51 0.93
CA ALA A 54 2.20 -9.79 1.22
C ALA A 54 3.23 -10.86 1.61
N THR A 55 2.89 -11.68 2.60
CA THR A 55 3.46 -13.02 2.74
C THR A 55 2.75 -14.00 1.81
N LEU A 56 3.27 -15.23 1.71
CA LEU A 56 2.60 -16.29 0.98
C LEU A 56 1.22 -16.62 1.59
N ASP A 57 1.11 -16.58 2.92
CA ASP A 57 -0.16 -16.84 3.63
C ASP A 57 -1.19 -15.74 3.35
N ASP A 58 -0.76 -14.47 3.27
CA ASP A 58 -1.64 -13.35 2.91
C ASP A 58 -2.18 -13.51 1.48
N TYR A 59 -1.33 -13.94 0.54
CA TYR A 59 -1.74 -14.23 -0.83
C TYR A 59 -2.82 -15.32 -0.86
N GLU A 60 -2.59 -16.46 -0.20
CA GLU A 60 -3.54 -17.57 -0.14
C GLU A 60 -4.87 -17.16 0.50
N MET A 61 -4.81 -16.33 1.56
CA MET A 61 -6.00 -15.78 2.20
C MET A 61 -6.80 -14.89 1.25
N VAL A 62 -6.14 -13.97 0.53
CA VAL A 62 -6.82 -13.07 -0.42
C VAL A 62 -7.44 -13.85 -1.57
N VAL A 63 -6.72 -14.82 -2.14
CA VAL A 63 -7.23 -15.66 -3.24
C VAL A 63 -8.50 -16.40 -2.80
N LYS A 64 -8.49 -17.02 -1.62
CA LYS A 64 -9.68 -17.71 -1.07
C LYS A 64 -10.84 -16.74 -0.84
N LYS A 65 -10.57 -15.55 -0.31
CA LYS A 65 -11.60 -14.53 -0.07
C LYS A 65 -12.21 -14.03 -1.38
N ALA A 66 -11.39 -13.80 -2.40
CA ALA A 66 -11.84 -13.39 -3.73
C ALA A 66 -12.69 -14.48 -4.41
N GLN A 67 -12.27 -15.75 -4.32
CA GLN A 67 -13.05 -16.88 -4.82
C GLN A 67 -14.42 -16.97 -4.14
N ALA A 68 -14.47 -16.83 -2.80
CA ALA A 68 -15.73 -16.84 -2.06
C ALA A 68 -16.64 -15.66 -2.47
N ALA A 69 -16.08 -14.47 -2.68
CA ALA A 69 -16.83 -13.29 -3.08
C ALA A 69 -17.42 -13.39 -4.51
N PHE A 70 -16.78 -14.13 -5.41
CA PHE A 70 -17.28 -14.32 -6.78
C PHE A 70 -18.56 -15.18 -6.84
N LEU A 71 -18.78 -16.05 -5.85
CA LEU A 71 -19.94 -16.94 -5.81
C LEU A 71 -21.23 -16.26 -5.30
N VAL A 72 -21.15 -15.01 -4.86
CA VAL A 72 -22.23 -14.24 -4.24
C VAL A 72 -22.63 -13.08 -5.15
#